data_AF-A0A2G2QYA1-F1
#
_entry.id   AF-A0A2G2QYA1-F1
#
_cell.length_a   1.000
_cell.length_b   1.000
_cell.length_c   1.000
_cell.angle_alpha   90.00
_cell.angle_beta   90.00
_cell.angle_gamma   90.00
#
_symmetry.space_group_name_H-M   'P 1'
#
loop_
_entity.id
_entity.type
_entity.pdbx_description
1 polymer ?
#
loop_
_entity_poly.entity_id
_entity_poly.type
_entity_poly.pdbx_seq_one_letter_code
_entity_poly.pdbx_strand_id
1 'polypeptide(L)'
;MFKSKPLMMLITGLLLALVLWTIVQVLQKKSKDNKPTQVNIEQQNSLDAAKPTKPLSGQYANAPASILSAVQRGVEISLNGNGVAGAGISLLNDGKELTRTKVNDDGNWTLAFMYDIDGKPIAIDVLTVIPDGHQIRSDQSLLVINYQHVSETQSTDVERALLLLTAPGAHSRVLQTPYTGLPTKDGFTLEAIDYDNSGGVIFSGSSKLAGRVLIYAGKNLVGESRVDNQGRWSLIFGNIMPLGAYNISAQLVVAGGSSVQLTLPFERMQPLFEVEGSPKIVIEHLDDRIQIGRALFGGGYQYSVVYAPSASK
;
A
#
# COMPACT_ATOMS: atom_id res chain seq x y z
N MET A 1 56.91 -36.59 -18.35
CA MET A 1 56.21 -37.22 -17.20
C MET A 1 55.12 -36.27 -16.73
N PHE A 2 53.95 -36.31 -17.37
CA PHE A 2 52.88 -35.32 -17.20
C PHE A 2 52.09 -35.58 -15.91
N LYS A 3 52.15 -34.65 -14.94
CA LYS A 3 51.33 -34.69 -13.70
C LYS A 3 49.92 -34.15 -13.99
N SER A 4 48.91 -35.00 -13.91
CA SER A 4 47.51 -34.68 -14.18
C SER A 4 46.88 -33.81 -13.08
N LYS A 5 46.89 -32.49 -13.27
CA LYS A 5 46.15 -31.52 -12.44
C LYS A 5 44.61 -31.72 -12.37
N PRO A 6 43.88 -32.26 -13.38
CA PRO A 6 42.42 -32.41 -13.25
C PRO A 6 42.00 -33.54 -12.30
N LEU A 7 42.83 -34.56 -12.11
CA LEU A 7 42.53 -35.69 -11.22
C LEU A 7 42.55 -35.27 -9.75
N MET A 8 43.46 -34.36 -9.39
CA MET A 8 43.58 -33.86 -8.01
C MET A 8 42.37 -32.99 -7.63
N MET A 9 41.84 -32.21 -8.57
CA MET A 9 40.66 -31.36 -8.36
C MET A 9 39.38 -32.18 -8.15
N LEU A 10 39.22 -33.28 -8.91
CA LEU A 10 38.12 -34.24 -8.76
C LEU A 10 38.17 -34.96 -7.40
N ILE A 11 39.36 -35.32 -6.92
CA ILE A 11 39.52 -35.97 -5.60
C ILE A 11 39.16 -35.00 -4.47
N THR A 12 39.58 -33.74 -4.53
CA THR A 12 39.18 -32.73 -3.53
C THR A 12 37.67 -32.45 -3.53
N GLY A 13 37.03 -32.41 -4.72
CA GLY A 13 35.58 -32.23 -4.82
C GLY A 13 34.81 -33.38 -4.18
N LEU A 14 35.25 -34.62 -4.41
CA LEU A 14 34.63 -35.81 -3.83
C LEU A 14 34.78 -35.85 -2.29
N LEU A 15 35.95 -35.46 -1.78
CA LEU A 15 36.22 -35.36 -0.33
C LEU A 15 35.32 -34.31 0.33
N LEU A 16 35.14 -33.14 -0.31
CA LEU A 16 34.26 -32.09 0.22
C LEU A 16 32.79 -32.55 0.25
N ALA A 17 32.34 -33.26 -0.79
CA ALA A 17 30.98 -33.78 -0.86
C ALA A 17 30.70 -34.83 0.23
N LEU A 18 31.66 -35.70 0.53
CA LEU A 18 31.55 -36.69 1.62
C LEU A 18 31.51 -36.02 3.00
N VAL A 19 32.27 -34.95 3.21
CA VAL A 19 32.23 -34.18 4.46
C VAL A 19 30.89 -33.48 4.62
N LEU A 20 30.37 -32.84 3.57
CA LEU A 20 29.05 -32.19 3.61
C LEU A 20 27.93 -33.21 3.86
N TRP A 21 28.01 -34.39 3.23
CA TRP A 21 27.01 -35.44 3.43
C TRP A 21 27.01 -36.00 4.86
N THR A 22 28.19 -36.16 5.49
CA THR A 22 28.27 -36.60 6.89
C THR A 22 27.76 -35.53 7.87
N ILE A 23 28.00 -34.24 7.61
CA ILE A 23 27.43 -33.13 8.41
C ILE A 23 25.90 -33.14 8.34
N VAL A 24 25.32 -33.33 7.16
CA VAL A 24 23.85 -33.40 6.99
C VAL A 24 23.26 -34.59 7.75
N GLN A 25 23.89 -35.75 7.72
CA GLN A 25 23.46 -36.94 8.47
C GLN A 25 23.48 -36.68 10.00
N VAL A 26 24.50 -35.99 10.51
CA VAL A 26 24.61 -35.65 11.95
C VAL A 26 23.52 -34.64 12.36
N LEU A 27 23.25 -33.63 11.53
CA LEU A 27 22.19 -32.65 11.80
C LEU A 27 20.80 -33.27 11.76
N GLN A 28 20.54 -34.19 10.82
CA GLN A 28 19.27 -34.92 10.76
C GLN A 28 19.09 -35.86 11.96
N LYS A 29 20.17 -36.48 12.46
CA LYS A 29 20.12 -37.31 13.67
C LYS A 29 19.80 -36.47 14.92
N LYS A 30 20.41 -35.27 15.04
CA LYS A 30 20.13 -34.34 16.15
C LYS A 30 18.69 -33.81 16.15
N SER A 31 18.03 -33.76 14.98
CA SER A 31 16.61 -33.39 14.86
C SER A 31 15.64 -34.51 15.24
N LYS A 32 16.06 -35.78 15.23
CA LYS A 32 15.20 -36.95 15.55
C LYS A 32 15.21 -37.36 17.03
N ASP A 33 16.16 -36.86 17.82
CA ASP A 33 16.26 -37.19 19.26
C ASP A 33 15.48 -36.20 20.17
N ASN A 34 14.91 -35.13 19.62
CA ASN A 34 14.02 -34.23 20.36
C ASN A 34 12.57 -34.78 20.41
N LYS A 35 12.33 -35.75 21.29
CA LYS A 35 10.96 -36.04 21.77
C LYS A 35 10.49 -34.88 22.66
N PRO A 36 9.25 -34.37 22.52
CA PRO A 36 8.73 -33.41 23.48
C PRO A 36 8.47 -34.10 24.82
N THR A 37 9.15 -33.63 25.86
CA THR A 37 8.87 -33.96 27.26
C THR A 37 7.48 -33.44 27.62
N GLN A 38 6.57 -34.33 28.01
CA GLN A 38 5.32 -33.94 28.66
C GLN A 38 5.66 -33.42 30.06
N VAL A 39 5.43 -32.13 30.29
CA VAL A 39 5.47 -31.52 31.62
C VAL A 39 4.08 -31.61 32.22
N ASN A 40 3.96 -32.36 33.31
CA ASN A 40 2.77 -32.40 34.17
C ASN A 40 2.81 -31.17 35.10
N ILE A 41 1.78 -30.31 35.06
CA ILE A 41 1.55 -29.27 36.07
C ILE A 41 0.08 -29.39 36.52
N GLU A 42 -0.11 -30.01 37.68
CA GLU A 42 -1.29 -29.81 38.51
C GLU A 42 -1.03 -28.61 39.44
N GLN A 43 -1.94 -27.62 39.39
CA GLN A 43 -2.37 -26.65 40.43
C GLN A 43 -1.27 -25.78 41.12
N GLN A 44 -1.37 -24.45 41.26
CA GLN A 44 -2.53 -23.65 41.69
C GLN A 44 -2.24 -22.12 41.61
N ASN A 45 -3.31 -21.34 41.37
CA ASN A 45 -3.53 -19.89 41.53
C ASN A 45 -2.82 -18.87 40.60
N SER A 46 -3.41 -17.80 40.07
CA SER A 46 -4.80 -17.34 39.79
C SER A 46 -4.68 -15.92 39.23
N LEU A 47 -5.02 -15.67 37.97
CA LEU A 47 -5.45 -14.38 37.44
C LEU A 47 -6.24 -14.65 36.15
N ASP A 48 -7.43 -14.06 36.04
CA ASP A 48 -8.49 -14.34 35.05
C ASP A 48 -8.01 -14.73 33.66
N ALA A 49 -8.07 -16.03 33.35
CA ALA A 49 -7.96 -16.53 32.00
C ALA A 49 -9.34 -16.48 31.33
N ALA A 50 -9.45 -15.65 30.29
CA ALA A 50 -10.57 -15.71 29.36
C ALA A 50 -10.79 -17.16 28.90
N LYS A 51 -12.06 -17.58 28.85
CA LYS A 51 -12.47 -18.94 28.46
C LYS A 51 -11.71 -19.42 27.22
N PRO A 52 -11.27 -20.71 27.18
CA PRO A 52 -10.61 -21.26 26.01
C PRO A 52 -11.57 -21.19 24.81
N THR A 53 -11.21 -20.37 23.83
CA THR A 53 -11.87 -20.35 22.53
C THR A 53 -11.61 -21.71 21.87
N LYS A 54 -12.70 -22.39 21.51
CA LYS A 54 -12.71 -23.67 20.79
C LYS A 54 -11.69 -23.61 19.63
N PRO A 55 -10.86 -24.65 19.41
CA PRO A 55 -10.00 -24.68 18.23
C PRO A 55 -10.90 -24.60 16.99
N LEU A 56 -10.73 -23.54 16.20
CA LEU A 56 -11.42 -23.34 14.94
C LEU A 56 -10.84 -24.33 13.93
N SER A 57 -11.36 -25.56 13.96
CA SER A 57 -11.15 -26.53 12.88
C SER A 57 -12.00 -26.11 11.68
N GLY A 58 -11.40 -25.38 10.76
CA GLY A 58 -12.00 -24.99 9.49
C GLY A 58 -10.93 -24.48 8.53
N GLN A 59 -11.14 -24.70 7.23
CA GLN A 59 -10.37 -24.08 6.16
C GLN A 59 -10.55 -22.56 6.29
N TYR A 60 -9.54 -21.86 6.80
CA TYR A 60 -9.60 -20.41 6.92
C TYR A 60 -9.77 -19.79 5.54
N ALA A 61 -10.59 -18.75 5.43
CA ALA A 61 -10.67 -17.99 4.20
C ALA A 61 -9.29 -17.39 3.92
N ASN A 62 -8.73 -17.64 2.74
CA ASN A 62 -7.42 -17.13 2.34
C ASN A 62 -7.56 -15.76 1.67
N ALA A 63 -8.17 -14.81 2.37
CA ALA A 63 -8.35 -13.44 1.88
C ALA A 63 -7.31 -12.51 2.54
N PRO A 64 -6.62 -11.65 1.75
CA PRO A 64 -5.74 -10.63 2.33
C PRO A 64 -6.57 -9.63 3.13
N ALA A 65 -5.97 -9.09 4.20
CA ALA A 65 -6.56 -7.97 4.93
C ALA A 65 -6.52 -6.68 4.09
N SER A 66 -7.50 -5.81 4.33
CA SER A 66 -7.64 -4.51 3.66
C SER A 66 -7.59 -3.36 4.66
N ILE A 67 -7.11 -2.19 4.21
CA ILE A 67 -7.16 -0.92 4.94
C ILE A 67 -8.41 -0.16 4.49
N LEU A 68 -9.23 0.26 5.45
CA LEU A 68 -10.42 1.07 5.21
C LEU A 68 -10.14 2.56 5.43
N SER A 69 -9.54 2.89 6.57
CA SER A 69 -9.32 4.26 7.02
C SER A 69 -8.03 4.40 7.83
N ALA A 70 -7.55 5.64 7.94
CA ALA A 70 -6.42 6.01 8.75
C ALA A 70 -6.75 7.29 9.54
N VAL A 71 -6.20 7.42 10.74
CA VAL A 71 -6.32 8.61 11.59
C VAL A 71 -4.94 8.94 12.14
N GLN A 72 -4.48 10.16 11.93
CA GLN A 72 -3.23 10.66 12.51
C GLN A 72 -3.50 11.51 13.77
N ARG A 73 -2.73 11.29 14.83
CA ARG A 73 -2.69 12.09 16.06
C ARG A 73 -1.23 12.38 16.42
N GLY A 74 -0.74 13.57 16.08
CA GLY A 74 0.69 13.87 16.17
C GLY A 74 1.49 12.90 15.32
N VAL A 75 2.42 12.19 15.94
CA VAL A 75 3.27 11.16 15.29
C VAL A 75 2.64 9.77 15.24
N GLU A 76 1.48 9.55 15.86
CA GLU A 76 0.79 8.26 15.82
C GLU A 76 -0.18 8.19 14.64
N ILE A 77 -0.10 7.12 13.85
CA ILE A 77 -1.06 6.81 12.79
C ILE A 77 -1.78 5.51 13.15
N SER A 78 -3.10 5.59 13.32
CA SER A 78 -3.97 4.43 13.55
C SER A 78 -4.69 4.05 12.27
N LEU A 79 -4.59 2.78 11.88
CA LEU A 79 -5.29 2.19 10.74
C LEU A 79 -6.46 1.34 11.20
N ASN A 80 -7.54 1.36 10.43
CA ASN A 80 -8.66 0.43 10.58
C ASN A 80 -8.86 -0.33 9.28
N GLY A 81 -9.24 -1.59 9.39
CA GLY A 81 -9.39 -2.45 8.24
C GLY A 81 -10.25 -3.69 8.47
N ASN A 82 -10.43 -4.45 7.40
CA ASN A 82 -11.09 -5.76 7.45
C ASN A 82 -10.07 -6.89 7.26
N GLY A 83 -10.41 -8.06 7.78
CA GLY A 83 -9.62 -9.27 7.59
C GLY A 83 -10.38 -10.51 8.03
N VAL A 84 -9.70 -11.64 7.96
CA VAL A 84 -10.25 -12.94 8.37
C VAL A 84 -10.27 -13.00 9.89
N ALA A 85 -11.44 -13.22 10.50
CA ALA A 85 -11.60 -13.32 11.94
C ALA A 85 -10.60 -14.30 12.57
N GLY A 86 -9.93 -13.87 13.62
CA GLY A 86 -8.91 -14.66 14.32
C GLY A 86 -7.51 -14.64 13.69
N ALA A 87 -7.34 -14.12 12.47
CA ALA A 87 -6.02 -13.96 11.85
C ALA A 87 -5.19 -12.87 12.55
N GLY A 88 -3.86 -13.01 12.50
CA GLY A 88 -2.93 -11.95 12.88
C GLY A 88 -2.70 -10.97 11.73
N ILE A 89 -2.60 -9.68 12.03
CA ILE A 89 -2.24 -8.63 11.09
C ILE A 89 -0.93 -8.01 11.54
N SER A 90 0.04 -7.90 10.64
CA SER A 90 1.32 -7.24 10.88
C SER A 90 1.49 -6.10 9.88
N LEU A 91 1.88 -4.92 10.37
CA LEU A 91 2.27 -3.80 9.52
C LEU A 91 3.78 -3.87 9.31
N LEU A 92 4.21 -3.83 8.05
CA LEU A 92 5.60 -3.92 7.68
C LEU A 92 6.06 -2.61 7.02
N ASN A 93 7.29 -2.19 7.28
CA ASN A 93 8.00 -1.20 6.49
C ASN A 93 9.30 -1.83 5.98
N ASP A 94 9.53 -1.82 4.66
CA ASP A 94 10.65 -2.49 4.01
C ASP A 94 10.81 -3.97 4.43
N GLY A 95 9.68 -4.65 4.65
CA GLY A 95 9.64 -6.05 5.08
C GLY A 95 9.93 -6.28 6.57
N LYS A 96 10.30 -5.24 7.32
CA LYS A 96 10.44 -5.31 8.78
C LYS A 96 9.12 -5.02 9.45
N GLU A 97 8.73 -5.86 10.39
CA GLU A 97 7.52 -5.64 11.19
C GLU A 97 7.70 -4.44 12.12
N LEU A 98 6.71 -3.53 12.07
CA LEU A 98 6.58 -2.40 12.98
C LEU A 98 5.71 -2.76 14.19
N THR A 99 4.59 -3.42 13.94
CA THR A 99 3.56 -3.71 14.94
C THR A 99 2.62 -4.80 14.43
N ARG A 100 1.84 -5.40 15.34
CA ARG A 100 0.87 -6.44 15.02
C ARG A 100 -0.39 -6.39 15.89
N THR A 101 -1.48 -6.92 15.36
CA THR A 101 -2.76 -7.10 16.06
C THR A 101 -3.44 -8.41 15.63
N LYS A 102 -4.61 -8.70 16.21
CA LYS A 102 -5.47 -9.81 15.80
C LYS A 102 -6.79 -9.26 15.28
N VAL A 103 -7.31 -9.82 14.19
CA VAL A 103 -8.64 -9.51 13.68
C VAL A 103 -9.69 -10.05 14.65
N ASN A 104 -10.65 -9.21 15.02
CA ASN A 104 -11.73 -9.60 15.92
C ASN A 104 -12.75 -10.54 15.25
N ASP A 105 -13.73 -11.01 16.02
CA ASP A 105 -14.75 -11.95 15.54
C ASP A 105 -15.67 -11.35 14.46
N ASP A 106 -15.77 -10.02 14.39
CA ASP A 106 -16.52 -9.28 13.35
C ASP A 106 -15.71 -9.07 12.06
N GLY A 107 -14.48 -9.58 11.99
CA GLY A 107 -13.61 -9.38 10.83
C GLY A 107 -12.98 -7.98 10.73
N ASN A 108 -12.97 -7.22 11.82
CA ASN A 108 -12.40 -5.88 11.90
C ASN A 108 -11.06 -5.90 12.66
N TRP A 109 -10.16 -4.98 12.30
CA TRP A 109 -8.92 -4.77 13.03
C TRP A 109 -8.59 -3.28 13.11
N THR A 110 -7.91 -2.91 14.19
CA THR A 110 -7.33 -1.58 14.41
C THR A 110 -5.89 -1.76 14.86
N LEU A 111 -4.98 -0.99 14.28
CA LEU A 111 -3.55 -1.07 14.57
C LEU A 111 -2.87 0.27 14.36
N ALA A 112 -2.09 0.71 15.34
CA ALA A 112 -1.36 1.97 15.29
C ALA A 112 0.15 1.76 15.23
N PHE A 113 0.84 2.68 14.56
CA PHE A 113 2.30 2.75 14.51
C PHE A 113 2.74 4.22 14.65
N MET A 114 3.99 4.41 15.06
CA MET A 114 4.59 5.74 15.15
C MET A 114 5.30 6.08 13.83
N TYR A 115 5.08 7.30 13.34
CA TYR A 115 5.72 7.87 12.17
C TYR A 115 6.37 9.19 12.56
N ASP A 116 7.69 9.28 12.38
CA ASP A 116 8.42 10.53 12.49
C ASP A 116 8.10 11.40 11.27
N ILE A 117 7.47 12.56 11.50
CA ILE A 117 6.98 13.42 10.42
C ILE A 117 8.11 14.20 9.72
N ASP A 118 9.24 14.35 10.42
CA ASP A 118 10.50 14.83 9.85
C ASP A 118 11.31 13.68 9.21
N GLY A 119 10.80 12.46 9.34
CA GLY A 119 11.35 11.26 8.76
C GLY A 119 11.20 11.21 7.24
N LYS A 120 11.79 10.16 6.67
CA LYS A 120 11.63 9.86 5.25
C LYS A 120 10.22 9.33 4.97
N PRO A 121 9.69 9.53 3.76
CA PRO A 121 8.50 8.83 3.30
C PRO A 121 8.66 7.32 3.44
N ILE A 122 7.58 6.64 3.85
CA ILE A 122 7.57 5.18 4.02
C ILE A 122 6.37 4.55 3.32
N ALA A 123 6.51 3.27 2.98
CA ALA A 123 5.41 2.42 2.57
C ALA A 123 5.11 1.40 3.67
N ILE A 124 3.84 1.35 4.08
CA ILE A 124 3.33 0.36 5.02
C ILE A 124 2.62 -0.73 4.24
N ASP A 125 3.14 -1.94 4.35
CA ASP A 125 2.53 -3.14 3.79
C ASP A 125 1.76 -3.90 4.87
N VAL A 126 0.68 -4.57 4.48
CA VAL A 126 -0.13 -5.40 5.38
C VAL A 126 0.17 -6.86 5.13
N LEU A 127 0.58 -7.57 6.18
CA LEU A 127 0.78 -9.02 6.17
C LEU A 127 -0.25 -9.69 7.09
N THR A 128 -1.06 -10.57 6.52
CA THR A 128 -1.98 -11.42 7.26
C THR A 128 -1.29 -12.75 7.58
N VAL A 129 -1.36 -13.17 8.84
CA VAL A 129 -0.95 -14.50 9.31
C VAL A 129 -2.21 -15.24 9.73
N ILE A 130 -2.65 -16.19 8.92
CA ILE A 130 -3.83 -16.99 9.25
C ILE A 130 -3.48 -18.04 10.33
N PRO A 131 -4.46 -18.54 11.11
CA PRO A 131 -4.16 -19.38 12.27
C PRO A 131 -3.48 -20.72 11.97
N ASP A 132 -3.50 -21.19 10.72
CA ASP A 132 -2.72 -22.36 10.27
C ASP A 132 -1.23 -22.04 10.02
N GLY A 133 -0.82 -20.77 10.19
CA GLY A 133 0.55 -20.29 10.05
C GLY A 133 0.90 -19.75 8.67
N HIS A 134 0.03 -19.88 7.67
CA HIS A 134 0.29 -19.31 6.35
C HIS A 134 0.25 -17.78 6.38
N GLN A 135 1.04 -17.16 5.51
CA GLN A 135 1.14 -15.72 5.40
C GLN A 135 0.63 -15.24 4.03
N ILE A 136 -0.23 -14.22 4.06
CA ILE A 136 -0.83 -13.61 2.88
C ILE A 136 -0.54 -12.12 2.93
N ARG A 137 0.17 -11.62 1.93
CA ARG A 137 0.45 -10.19 1.80
C ARG A 137 -0.70 -9.52 1.07
N SER A 138 -1.14 -8.37 1.58
CA SER A 138 -2.09 -7.51 0.86
C SER A 138 -1.46 -6.93 -0.39
N ASP A 139 -2.26 -6.72 -1.42
CA ASP A 139 -1.88 -5.93 -2.60
C ASP A 139 -1.89 -4.42 -2.30
N GLN A 140 -2.50 -4.02 -1.18
CA GLN A 140 -2.52 -2.65 -0.70
C GLN A 140 -1.23 -2.28 0.04
N SER A 141 -0.72 -1.09 -0.27
CA SER A 141 0.31 -0.41 0.51
C SER A 141 -0.17 1.00 0.85
N LEU A 142 0.00 1.40 2.11
CA LEU A 142 -0.22 2.79 2.54
C LEU A 142 1.09 3.55 2.43
N LEU A 143 1.14 4.55 1.55
CA LEU A 143 2.23 5.51 1.50
C LEU A 143 1.97 6.61 2.53
N VAL A 144 2.98 6.86 3.36
CA VAL A 144 3.00 7.94 4.34
C VAL A 144 4.06 8.93 3.89
N ILE A 145 3.61 10.10 3.43
CA ILE A 145 4.48 11.12 2.85
C ILE A 145 4.46 12.34 3.76
N ASN A 146 5.64 12.77 4.20
CA ASN A 146 5.80 14.04 4.90
C ASN A 146 5.47 15.21 3.96
N TYR A 147 4.87 16.26 4.52
CA TYR A 147 4.62 17.50 3.79
C TYR A 147 4.99 18.66 4.70
N GLN A 148 6.03 19.40 4.31
CA GLN A 148 6.39 20.64 4.98
C GLN A 148 5.79 21.79 4.18
N HIS A 149 4.75 22.41 4.74
CA HIS A 149 4.21 23.63 4.16
C HIS A 149 5.10 24.80 4.55
N VAL A 150 5.83 25.36 3.58
CA VAL A 150 6.58 26.60 3.79
C VAL A 150 5.59 27.76 3.65
N SER A 151 4.87 28.07 4.73
CA SER A 151 4.03 29.27 4.80
C SER A 151 4.83 30.42 5.45
N GLU A 152 4.90 31.58 4.77
CA GLU A 152 5.60 32.78 5.25
C GLU A 152 4.89 33.50 6.42
N THR A 153 3.67 33.06 6.78
CA THR A 153 2.88 33.61 7.88
C THR A 153 2.71 32.60 9.01
N GLN A 154 2.99 33.07 10.23
CA GLN A 154 3.17 32.33 11.47
C GLN A 154 2.12 31.25 11.78
N SER A 155 2.62 30.01 11.87
CA SER A 155 2.42 29.05 12.97
C SER A 155 0.99 28.82 13.50
N THR A 156 0.30 27.82 12.95
CA THR A 156 -0.37 26.72 13.70
C THR A 156 -0.72 25.54 12.76
N ASP A 157 0.07 25.27 11.72
CA ASP A 157 -0.29 24.17 10.82
C ASP A 157 0.03 22.85 11.52
N VAL A 158 -1.00 22.01 11.70
CA VAL A 158 -0.80 20.66 12.25
C VAL A 158 -0.04 19.92 11.17
N GLU A 159 1.19 19.49 11.46
CA GLU A 159 1.99 18.64 10.57
C GLU A 159 1.18 17.38 10.23
N ARG A 160 0.58 17.38 9.03
CA ARG A 160 -0.21 16.27 8.52
C ARG A 160 0.56 15.63 7.40
N ALA A 161 0.75 14.32 7.51
CA ALA A 161 1.26 13.55 6.39
C ALA A 161 0.16 13.35 5.33
N LEU A 162 0.54 13.19 4.07
CA LEU A 162 -0.33 12.55 3.10
C LEU A 162 -0.37 11.05 3.41
N LEU A 163 -1.58 10.50 3.57
CA LEU A 163 -1.82 9.07 3.74
C LEU A 163 -2.52 8.56 2.49
N LEU A 164 -1.76 7.95 1.59
CA LEU A 164 -2.23 7.49 0.28
C LEU A 164 -2.25 5.96 0.23
N LEU A 165 -3.44 5.37 0.14
CA LEU A 165 -3.61 3.93 -0.02
C LEU A 165 -3.55 3.57 -1.49
N THR A 166 -2.63 2.71 -1.87
CA THR A 166 -2.34 2.34 -3.26
C THR A 166 -2.37 0.83 -3.43
N ALA A 167 -2.69 0.35 -4.62
CA ALA A 167 -2.47 -1.04 -5.02
C ALA A 167 -2.09 -1.08 -6.51
N PRO A 168 -1.26 -2.06 -6.94
CA PRO A 168 -0.90 -2.19 -8.35
C PRO A 168 -2.14 -2.33 -9.25
N GLY A 169 -2.26 -1.47 -10.27
CA GLY A 169 -3.37 -1.50 -11.23
C GLY A 169 -4.72 -1.01 -10.69
N ALA A 170 -4.80 -0.62 -9.42
CA ALA A 170 -5.98 0.00 -8.84
C ALA A 170 -5.80 1.53 -8.75
N HIS A 171 -6.92 2.25 -8.65
CA HIS A 171 -6.87 3.67 -8.30
C HIS A 171 -6.44 3.84 -6.84
N SER A 172 -5.67 4.89 -6.58
CA SER A 172 -5.28 5.26 -5.23
C SER A 172 -6.44 5.92 -4.49
N ARG A 173 -6.42 5.78 -3.17
CA ARG A 173 -7.34 6.42 -2.23
C ARG A 173 -6.59 7.34 -1.30
N VAL A 174 -7.02 8.59 -1.21
CA VAL A 174 -6.47 9.57 -0.27
C VAL A 174 -7.21 9.42 1.05
N LEU A 175 -6.57 8.78 2.03
CA LEU A 175 -7.13 8.61 3.38
C LEU A 175 -6.98 9.88 4.23
N GLN A 176 -5.92 10.65 3.95
CA GLN A 176 -5.65 11.96 4.55
C GLN A 176 -4.81 12.77 3.58
N THR A 177 -5.09 14.07 3.46
CA THR A 177 -4.31 15.03 2.68
C THR A 177 -3.66 16.06 3.61
N PRO A 178 -2.44 16.55 3.30
CA PRO A 178 -1.81 17.63 4.05
C PRO A 178 -2.43 19.00 3.73
N TYR A 179 -3.19 19.10 2.64
CA TYR A 179 -3.90 20.32 2.28
C TYR A 179 -5.17 20.52 3.12
N THR A 180 -5.79 21.69 3.00
CA THR A 180 -7.09 22.00 3.63
C THR A 180 -8.24 21.10 3.14
N GLY A 181 -8.04 20.36 2.04
CA GLY A 181 -8.98 19.39 1.49
C GLY A 181 -8.48 18.83 0.16
N LEU A 182 -9.37 18.13 -0.55
CA LEU A 182 -9.18 17.74 -1.95
C LEU A 182 -9.93 18.72 -2.87
N PRO A 183 -9.57 18.80 -4.17
CA PRO A 183 -10.36 19.56 -5.15
C PRO A 183 -11.80 19.08 -5.18
N THR A 184 -12.72 19.97 -4.79
CA THR A 184 -14.14 19.65 -4.69
C THR A 184 -15.00 20.85 -5.06
N LYS A 185 -16.14 20.58 -5.70
CA LYS A 185 -17.16 21.57 -6.06
C LYS A 185 -18.53 20.92 -5.95
N ASP A 186 -19.44 21.52 -5.20
CA ASP A 186 -20.81 21.03 -5.00
C ASP A 186 -20.90 19.54 -4.58
N GLY A 187 -19.90 19.08 -3.81
CA GLY A 187 -19.81 17.69 -3.35
C GLY A 187 -19.31 16.68 -4.39
N PHE A 188 -18.89 17.14 -5.58
CA PHE A 188 -18.13 16.37 -6.57
C PHE A 188 -16.63 16.61 -6.36
N THR A 189 -15.86 15.54 -6.21
CA THR A 189 -14.45 15.57 -5.83
C THR A 189 -13.62 14.78 -6.83
N LEU A 190 -12.47 15.32 -7.22
CA LEU A 190 -11.40 14.59 -7.90
C LEU A 190 -10.30 14.30 -6.87
N GLU A 191 -10.02 13.02 -6.65
CA GLU A 191 -9.21 12.55 -5.52
C GLU A 191 -7.75 12.30 -5.89
N ALA A 192 -7.52 11.50 -6.94
CA ALA A 192 -6.19 11.19 -7.43
C ALA A 192 -6.19 10.96 -8.94
N ILE A 193 -5.01 11.14 -9.54
CA ILE A 193 -4.71 10.66 -10.89
C ILE A 193 -3.52 9.72 -10.79
N ASP A 194 -3.74 8.46 -11.11
CA ASP A 194 -2.71 7.43 -11.12
C ASP A 194 -2.26 7.17 -12.55
N TYR A 195 -0.96 6.97 -12.76
CA TYR A 195 -0.43 6.63 -14.08
C TYR A 195 0.81 5.74 -13.97
N ASP A 196 1.18 5.11 -15.08
CA ASP A 196 2.40 4.31 -15.16
C ASP A 196 3.40 4.89 -16.16
N ASN A 197 4.58 4.26 -16.26
CA ASN A 197 5.63 4.61 -17.22
C ASN A 197 5.13 4.62 -18.68
N SER A 198 4.20 3.72 -19.03
CA SER A 198 3.65 3.64 -20.39
C SER A 198 2.69 4.79 -20.69
N GLY A 199 2.11 5.40 -19.66
CA GLY A 199 1.12 6.46 -19.75
C GLY A 199 -0.32 5.96 -19.73
N GLY A 200 -0.56 4.71 -19.32
CA GLY A 200 -1.89 4.29 -18.86
C GLY A 200 -2.28 5.11 -17.64
N VAL A 201 -3.54 5.54 -17.55
CA VAL A 201 -4.01 6.47 -16.49
C VAL A 201 -5.31 5.98 -15.87
N ILE A 202 -5.44 6.16 -14.56
CA ILE A 202 -6.68 5.98 -13.82
C ILE A 202 -7.04 7.31 -13.15
N PHE A 203 -8.25 7.78 -13.40
CA PHE A 203 -8.82 8.95 -12.74
C PHE A 203 -9.79 8.48 -11.66
N SER A 204 -9.76 9.07 -10.47
CA SER A 204 -10.65 8.66 -9.39
C SER A 204 -11.16 9.83 -8.57
N GLY A 205 -12.30 9.59 -7.91
CA GLY A 205 -12.90 10.58 -7.04
C GLY A 205 -14.17 10.09 -6.34
N SER A 206 -14.92 11.07 -5.85
CA SER A 206 -16.21 10.84 -5.17
C SER A 206 -17.24 11.90 -5.53
N SER A 207 -18.50 11.61 -5.24
CA SER A 207 -19.62 12.52 -5.44
C SER A 207 -20.74 12.24 -4.44
N LYS A 208 -21.31 13.30 -3.87
CA LYS A 208 -22.57 13.22 -3.11
C LYS A 208 -23.80 13.02 -4.02
N LEU A 209 -23.66 13.34 -5.30
CA LEU A 209 -24.73 13.25 -6.29
C LEU A 209 -24.46 12.08 -7.24
N ALA A 210 -25.48 11.28 -7.54
CA ALA A 210 -25.41 10.27 -8.58
C ALA A 210 -25.36 10.93 -9.96
N GLY A 211 -24.60 10.35 -10.89
CA GLY A 211 -24.48 10.89 -12.24
C GLY A 211 -23.44 10.17 -13.10
N ARG A 212 -23.31 10.63 -14.34
CA ARG A 212 -22.24 10.22 -15.25
C ARG A 212 -21.05 11.16 -15.07
N VAL A 213 -19.84 10.62 -15.09
CA VAL A 213 -18.60 11.40 -15.02
C VAL A 213 -17.92 11.32 -16.37
N LEU A 214 -17.73 12.45 -17.04
CA LEU A 214 -16.99 12.57 -18.29
C LEU A 214 -15.60 13.14 -18.01
N ILE A 215 -14.56 12.49 -18.52
CA ILE A 215 -13.18 12.95 -18.39
C ILE A 215 -12.70 13.50 -19.73
N TYR A 216 -12.10 14.68 -19.71
CA TYR A 216 -11.53 15.33 -20.87
C TYR A 216 -10.04 15.63 -20.67
N ALA A 217 -9.26 15.50 -21.74
CA ALA A 217 -7.90 16.00 -21.83
C ALA A 217 -7.91 17.17 -22.82
N GLY A 218 -7.81 18.40 -22.30
CA GLY A 218 -8.13 19.60 -23.06
C GLY A 218 -9.57 19.57 -23.57
N LYS A 219 -9.76 19.48 -24.89
CA LYS A 219 -11.09 19.39 -25.54
C LYS A 219 -11.52 17.97 -25.89
N ASN A 220 -10.64 16.99 -25.73
CA ASN A 220 -10.86 15.62 -26.19
C ASN A 220 -11.50 14.80 -25.07
N LEU A 221 -12.62 14.12 -25.37
CA LEU A 221 -13.22 13.16 -24.44
C LEU A 221 -12.31 11.93 -24.32
N VAL A 222 -11.82 11.70 -23.10
CA VAL A 222 -11.00 10.54 -22.72
C VAL A 222 -11.90 9.33 -22.47
N GLY A 223 -13.04 9.55 -21.80
CA GLY A 223 -14.04 8.52 -21.57
C GLY A 223 -15.13 8.93 -20.58
N GLU A 224 -15.99 7.96 -20.26
CA GLU A 224 -17.10 8.12 -19.32
C GLU A 224 -17.05 7.05 -18.22
N SER A 225 -17.42 7.43 -17.01
CA SER A 225 -17.71 6.55 -15.88
C SER A 225 -19.02 6.96 -15.19
N ARG A 226 -19.37 6.31 -14.09
CA ARG A 226 -20.54 6.62 -13.25
C ARG A 226 -20.14 6.67 -11.78
N VAL A 227 -20.87 7.49 -11.03
CA VAL A 227 -20.84 7.45 -9.56
C VAL A 227 -21.55 6.18 -9.12
N ASP A 228 -20.87 5.34 -8.35
CA ASP A 228 -21.39 4.09 -7.82
C ASP A 228 -22.27 4.30 -6.57
N ASN A 229 -22.75 3.20 -6.00
CA ASN A 229 -23.61 3.21 -4.82
C ASN A 229 -22.90 3.65 -3.53
N GLN A 230 -21.57 3.70 -3.52
CA GLN A 230 -20.73 4.20 -2.43
C GLN A 230 -20.38 5.68 -2.62
N GLY A 231 -20.88 6.32 -3.68
CA GLY A 231 -20.55 7.71 -4.02
C GLY A 231 -19.14 7.85 -4.58
N ARG A 232 -18.53 6.78 -5.09
CA ARG A 232 -17.19 6.78 -5.68
C ARG A 232 -17.30 6.69 -7.19
N TRP A 233 -16.26 7.14 -7.89
CA TRP A 233 -16.14 6.93 -9.33
C TRP A 233 -14.67 6.70 -9.68
N SER A 234 -14.44 5.92 -10.72
CA SER A 234 -13.12 5.78 -11.33
C SER A 234 -13.22 5.52 -12.82
N LEU A 235 -12.22 5.95 -13.58
CA LEU A 235 -12.12 5.71 -15.01
C LEU A 235 -10.70 5.26 -15.34
N ILE A 236 -10.57 4.05 -15.90
CA ILE A 236 -9.32 3.56 -16.46
C ILE A 236 -9.30 3.94 -17.94
N PHE A 237 -8.30 4.69 -18.36
CA PHE A 237 -8.09 5.01 -19.76
C PHE A 237 -7.24 3.93 -20.42
N GLY A 238 -7.85 3.16 -21.33
CA GLY A 238 -7.19 2.04 -22.00
C GLY A 238 -6.16 2.40 -23.07
N ASN A 239 -5.77 3.67 -23.17
CA ASN A 239 -4.76 4.16 -24.10
C ASN A 239 -3.70 4.98 -23.36
N ILE A 240 -2.65 5.38 -24.08
CA ILE A 240 -1.53 6.15 -23.54
C ILE A 240 -1.86 7.64 -23.58
N MET A 241 -1.72 8.31 -22.44
CA MET A 241 -1.72 9.76 -22.36
C MET A 241 -0.34 10.32 -22.75
N PRO A 242 -0.25 11.41 -23.53
CA PRO A 242 1.03 11.96 -23.97
C PRO A 242 1.85 12.54 -22.80
N LEU A 243 3.13 12.81 -23.06
CA LEU A 243 3.97 13.61 -22.17
C LEU A 243 3.65 15.11 -22.35
N GLY A 244 4.06 15.91 -21.37
CA GLY A 244 3.88 17.36 -21.35
C GLY A 244 2.68 17.81 -20.54
N ALA A 245 2.62 19.11 -20.28
CA ALA A 245 1.58 19.73 -19.46
C ALA A 245 0.30 20.00 -20.25
N TYR A 246 -0.85 19.62 -19.70
CA TYR A 246 -2.17 19.93 -20.20
C TYR A 246 -3.22 19.85 -19.07
N ASN A 247 -4.47 20.22 -19.36
CA ASN A 247 -5.54 20.18 -18.36
C ASN A 247 -6.36 18.88 -18.48
N ILE A 248 -6.72 18.33 -17.33
CA ILE A 248 -7.74 17.29 -17.17
C ILE A 248 -9.00 17.93 -16.61
N SER A 249 -10.13 17.74 -17.27
CA SER A 249 -11.43 18.16 -16.75
C SER A 249 -12.28 16.94 -16.43
N ALA A 250 -12.80 16.87 -15.21
CA ALA A 250 -13.81 15.91 -14.81
C ALA A 250 -15.16 16.62 -14.69
N GLN A 251 -16.15 16.17 -15.44
CA GLN A 251 -17.49 16.75 -15.46
C GLN A 251 -18.51 15.72 -14.98
N LEU A 252 -19.15 15.99 -13.85
CA LEU A 252 -20.32 15.26 -13.38
C LEU A 252 -21.57 15.80 -14.08
N VAL A 253 -22.34 14.91 -14.70
CA VAL A 253 -23.66 15.20 -15.29
C VAL A 253 -24.72 14.47 -14.50
N VAL A 254 -25.56 15.23 -13.80
CA VAL A 254 -26.63 14.74 -12.93
C VAL A 254 -27.92 14.53 -13.73
N ALA A 255 -28.77 13.62 -13.29
CA ALA A 255 -30.11 13.47 -13.84
C ALA A 255 -30.86 14.82 -13.75
N GLY A 256 -31.41 15.29 -14.88
CA GLY A 256 -32.02 16.62 -14.98
C GLY A 256 -31.16 17.68 -15.68
N GLY A 257 -29.91 17.36 -16.04
CA GLY A 257 -29.09 18.18 -16.94
C GLY A 257 -28.12 19.15 -16.27
N SER A 258 -28.21 19.33 -14.96
CA SER A 258 -27.19 20.07 -14.20
C SER A 258 -25.83 19.37 -14.30
N SER A 259 -24.75 20.17 -14.37
CA SER A 259 -23.40 19.62 -14.38
C SER A 259 -22.45 20.42 -13.51
N VAL A 260 -21.46 19.72 -12.95
CA VAL A 260 -20.38 20.28 -12.14
C VAL A 260 -19.07 19.84 -12.77
N GLN A 261 -18.13 20.77 -12.96
CA GLN A 261 -16.83 20.47 -13.55
C GLN A 261 -15.70 20.94 -12.63
N LEU A 262 -14.67 20.10 -12.53
CA LEU A 262 -13.37 20.42 -11.96
C LEU A 262 -12.33 20.31 -13.08
N THR A 263 -11.42 21.28 -13.15
CA THR A 263 -10.30 21.25 -14.10
C THR A 263 -8.98 21.37 -13.35
N LEU A 264 -8.08 20.41 -13.56
CA LEU A 264 -6.77 20.33 -12.91
C LEU A 264 -5.65 20.31 -13.96
N PRO A 265 -4.49 20.93 -13.68
CA PRO A 265 -3.29 20.76 -14.49
C PRO A 265 -2.75 19.33 -14.32
N PHE A 266 -2.29 18.72 -15.39
CA PHE A 266 -1.69 17.39 -15.37
C PHE A 266 -0.45 17.36 -16.25
N GLU A 267 0.60 16.78 -15.70
CA GLU A 267 1.86 16.50 -16.38
C GLU A 267 2.42 15.23 -15.76
N ARG A 268 2.83 14.28 -16.60
CA ARG A 268 3.48 13.05 -16.14
C ARG A 268 4.95 13.35 -15.84
N MET A 269 5.46 12.79 -14.75
CA MET A 269 6.90 12.69 -14.55
C MET A 269 7.53 11.92 -15.71
N GLN A 270 8.79 12.23 -16.01
CA GLN A 270 9.55 11.41 -16.94
C GLN A 270 9.64 9.97 -16.39
N PRO A 271 9.38 8.95 -17.24
CA PRO A 271 9.43 7.56 -16.80
C PRO A 271 10.77 7.20 -16.17
N LEU A 272 10.71 6.63 -14.97
CA LEU A 272 11.87 6.06 -14.28
C LEU A 272 11.88 4.55 -14.49
N PHE A 273 13.06 3.96 -14.62
CA PHE A 273 13.24 2.52 -14.69
C PHE A 273 14.10 2.07 -13.52
N GLU A 274 13.70 0.99 -12.85
CA GLU A 274 14.44 0.50 -11.71
C GLU A 274 15.77 -0.10 -12.18
N VAL A 275 16.87 0.42 -11.64
CA VAL A 275 18.21 -0.13 -11.72
C VAL A 275 18.73 -0.32 -10.30
N GLU A 276 19.85 -1.02 -10.11
CA GLU A 276 20.44 -1.17 -8.78
C GLU A 276 20.68 0.22 -8.15
N GLY A 277 20.06 0.44 -6.98
CA GLY A 277 20.11 1.72 -6.28
C GLY A 277 19.01 2.73 -6.64
N SER A 278 18.08 2.40 -7.54
CA SER A 278 16.92 3.26 -7.81
C SER A 278 16.06 3.49 -6.56
N PRO A 279 15.50 4.70 -6.38
CA PRO A 279 14.66 5.03 -5.24
C PRO A 279 13.34 4.25 -5.29
N LYS A 280 12.98 3.56 -4.20
CA LYS A 280 11.69 2.86 -4.09
C LYS A 280 10.49 3.81 -4.13
N ILE A 281 10.69 5.03 -3.62
CA ILE A 281 9.70 6.11 -3.61
C ILE A 281 10.40 7.39 -4.08
N VAL A 282 9.80 8.08 -5.05
CA VAL A 282 10.20 9.39 -5.57
C VAL A 282 9.07 10.36 -5.32
N ILE A 283 9.37 11.58 -4.90
CA ILE A 283 8.36 12.57 -4.55
C ILE A 283 8.75 13.91 -5.11
N GLU A 284 7.80 14.55 -5.78
CA GLU A 284 7.88 15.92 -6.21
C GLU A 284 6.78 16.73 -5.53
N HIS A 285 7.18 17.69 -4.71
CA HIS A 285 6.29 18.66 -4.11
C HIS A 285 6.20 19.88 -5.02
N LEU A 286 5.01 20.15 -5.54
CA LEU A 286 4.69 21.35 -6.29
C LEU A 286 3.72 22.23 -5.48
N ASP A 287 3.54 23.48 -5.89
CA ASP A 287 2.70 24.46 -5.19
C ASP A 287 1.25 24.01 -4.98
N ASP A 288 0.73 23.21 -5.91
CA ASP A 288 -0.69 22.82 -5.97
C ASP A 288 -0.92 21.31 -5.97
N ARG A 289 0.14 20.48 -5.89
CA ARG A 289 0.05 19.02 -5.94
C ARG A 289 1.32 18.32 -5.44
N ILE A 290 1.15 17.08 -5.01
CA ILE A 290 2.24 16.15 -4.73
C ILE A 290 2.19 15.06 -5.79
N GLN A 291 3.30 14.82 -6.49
CA GLN A 291 3.47 13.67 -7.37
C GLN A 291 4.37 12.64 -6.70
N ILE A 292 3.93 11.38 -6.70
CA ILE A 292 4.59 10.28 -5.98
C ILE A 292 4.82 9.17 -6.98
N GLY A 293 6.08 8.78 -7.20
CA GLY A 293 6.46 7.58 -7.94
C GLY A 293 6.82 6.46 -6.99
N ARG A 294 6.24 5.28 -7.17
CA ARG A 294 6.54 4.05 -6.41
C ARG A 294 7.06 2.98 -7.36
N ALA A 295 8.21 2.41 -7.04
CA ALA A 295 8.74 1.26 -7.77
C ALA A 295 7.81 0.05 -7.63
N LEU A 296 7.56 -0.62 -8.75
CA LEU A 296 6.79 -1.86 -8.82
C LEU A 296 7.71 -3.05 -8.98
N PHE A 297 7.31 -4.19 -8.41
CA PHE A 297 7.94 -5.47 -8.71
C PHE A 297 7.88 -5.72 -10.24
N GLY A 298 9.05 -5.82 -10.87
CA GLY A 298 9.17 -5.92 -12.33
C GLY A 298 9.87 -4.72 -12.99
N GLY A 299 10.28 -3.71 -12.22
CA GLY A 299 11.23 -2.68 -12.67
C GLY A 299 10.62 -1.41 -13.27
N GLY A 300 9.29 -1.26 -13.19
CA GLY A 300 8.58 -0.04 -13.58
C GLY A 300 8.15 0.80 -12.38
N TYR A 301 7.53 1.95 -12.65
CA TYR A 301 6.94 2.81 -11.62
C TYR A 301 5.44 2.99 -11.83
N GLN A 302 4.72 3.01 -10.72
CA GLN A 302 3.38 3.57 -10.62
C GLN A 302 3.50 4.96 -10.01
N TYR A 303 2.78 5.91 -10.58
CA TYR A 303 2.73 7.28 -10.10
C TYR A 303 1.33 7.63 -9.65
N SER A 304 1.25 8.52 -8.66
CA SER A 304 0.00 9.08 -8.16
C SER A 304 0.16 10.58 -7.98
N VAL A 305 -0.85 11.34 -8.39
CA VAL A 305 -0.94 12.78 -8.19
C VAL A 305 -2.08 13.09 -7.24
N VAL A 306 -1.78 13.81 -6.16
CA VAL A 306 -2.76 14.32 -5.19
C VAL A 306 -2.69 15.83 -5.16
N TYR A 307 -3.83 16.49 -5.35
CA TYR A 307 -3.91 17.93 -5.55
C TYR A 307 -4.37 18.68 -4.30
N ALA A 308 -3.90 19.91 -4.16
CA ALA A 308 -4.47 20.92 -3.29
C ALA A 308 -5.79 21.43 -3.86
N PRO A 309 -6.72 21.95 -3.04
CA PRO A 309 -7.97 22.54 -3.53
C PRO A 309 -7.73 23.70 -4.51
N SER A 310 -6.66 24.47 -4.29
CA SER A 310 -6.24 25.62 -5.11
C SER A 310 -5.83 25.26 -6.53
N ALA A 311 -5.55 23.99 -6.82
CA ALA A 311 -5.21 23.53 -8.17
C ALA A 311 -6.40 23.60 -9.14
N SER A 312 -7.62 23.56 -8.60
CA SER A 312 -8.83 23.55 -9.41
C SER A 312 -9.23 24.95 -9.88
N LYS A 313 -9.60 25.03 -11.16
CA LYS A 313 -10.23 26.20 -11.78
C LYS A 313 -11.73 25.97 -11.97
#